data_AF-A0A323T9N0-F1
#
_entry.id   AF-A0A323T9N0-F1
#
_cell.length_a   1.000
_cell.length_b   1.000
_cell.length_c   1.000
_cell.angle_alpha   90.00
_cell.angle_beta   90.00
_cell.angle_gamma   90.00
#
_symmetry.space_group_name_H-M   'P 1'
#
loop_
_entity.id
_entity.type
_entity.pdbx_description
1 polymer ?
#
loop_
_entity_poly.entity_id
_entity_poly.type
_entity_poly.pdbx_seq_one_letter_code
_entity_poly.pdbx_strand_id
1 'polypeptide(L)'
;MKMHLDEKIWLIISFGMIMGFMFFTGYQTFVLGMGPPSEMETIDPQRVDETAPFDEPGVYQIGENEYEVVMTLEIFSFNPGEIEIPAGSTVHFTMTSKDVTHGVQVAGTNMNAMVMPGHVQRITQTFREPGEYLMLCNEYCGTGHQFMATTITVK
;
A
#
# COMPACT_ATOMS: atom_id res chain seq x y z
N MET A 1 -12.79 -43.61 -21.48
CA MET A 1 -12.30 -43.65 -20.08
C MET A 1 -13.43 -43.15 -19.18
N LYS A 2 -13.96 -43.97 -18.27
CA LYS A 2 -15.00 -43.54 -17.30
C LYS A 2 -14.29 -43.08 -16.03
N MET A 3 -14.46 -41.80 -15.67
CA MET A 3 -13.93 -41.22 -14.43
C MET A 3 -14.65 -41.81 -13.22
N HIS A 4 -13.92 -42.15 -12.17
CA HIS A 4 -14.46 -42.76 -10.96
C HIS A 4 -15.42 -41.79 -10.23
N LEU A 5 -16.37 -42.31 -9.45
CA LEU A 5 -17.33 -41.46 -8.73
C LEU A 5 -16.61 -40.54 -7.74
N ASP A 6 -15.61 -41.07 -7.03
CA ASP A 6 -14.83 -40.31 -6.04
C ASP A 6 -14.05 -39.17 -6.69
N GLU A 7 -13.48 -39.39 -7.88
CA GLU A 7 -12.78 -38.35 -8.64
C GLU A 7 -13.74 -37.22 -9.05
N LYS A 8 -14.97 -37.55 -9.47
CA LYS A 8 -15.98 -36.55 -9.79
C LYS A 8 -16.40 -35.74 -8.57
N ILE A 9 -16.63 -36.40 -7.44
CA ILE A 9 -17.01 -35.74 -6.18
C ILE A 9 -15.89 -34.80 -5.74
N TRP A 10 -14.64 -35.27 -5.75
CA TRP A 10 -13.48 -34.44 -5.40
C TRP A 10 -13.40 -33.19 -6.28
N LEU A 11 -13.48 -33.35 -7.61
CA LEU A 11 -13.41 -32.23 -8.55
C LEU A 11 -14.56 -31.23 -8.35
N ILE A 12 -15.78 -31.71 -8.09
CA ILE A 12 -16.93 -30.83 -7.81
C ILE A 12 -16.71 -30.04 -6.52
N ILE A 13 -16.23 -30.68 -5.45
CA ILE A 13 -15.96 -30.02 -4.18
C ILE A 13 -14.83 -29.01 -4.32
N SER A 14 -13.71 -29.37 -4.96
CA SER A 14 -12.58 -28.46 -5.18
C SER A 14 -12.98 -27.25 -6.02
N PHE A 15 -13.75 -27.46 -7.10
CA PHE A 15 -14.26 -26.37 -7.91
C PHE A 15 -15.20 -25.47 -7.10
N GLY A 16 -16.12 -26.06 -6.33
CA GLY A 16 -17.00 -25.31 -5.44
C GLY A 16 -16.25 -24.47 -4.41
N MET A 17 -15.17 -25.02 -3.84
CA MET A 17 -14.29 -24.30 -2.90
C MET A 17 -13.57 -23.13 -3.58
N ILE A 18 -13.01 -23.33 -4.77
CA ILE A 18 -12.36 -22.26 -5.55
C ILE A 18 -13.37 -21.14 -5.85
N MET A 19 -14.58 -21.49 -6.31
CA MET A 19 -15.64 -20.51 -6.57
C MET A 19 -16.04 -19.76 -5.30
N GLY A 20 -16.09 -20.45 -4.15
CA GLY A 20 -16.35 -19.85 -2.85
C GLY A 20 -15.27 -18.82 -2.47
N PHE A 21 -13.99 -19.15 -2.64
CA PHE A 21 -12.90 -18.21 -2.41
C PHE A 21 -12.93 -17.04 -3.38
N MET A 22 -13.15 -17.28 -4.69
CA MET A 22 -13.27 -16.20 -5.68
C MET A 22 -14.42 -15.25 -5.39
N PHE A 23 -15.56 -15.77 -4.91
CA PHE A 23 -16.68 -14.93 -4.50
C PHE A 23 -16.32 -14.06 -3.30
N PHE A 24 -15.68 -14.65 -2.28
CA PHE A 24 -15.29 -13.91 -1.08
C PHE A 24 -14.23 -12.85 -1.37
N THR A 25 -13.19 -13.16 -2.16
CA THR A 25 -12.18 -12.17 -2.56
C THR A 25 -12.79 -11.07 -3.42
N GLY A 26 -13.69 -11.41 -4.36
CA GLY A 26 -14.43 -10.42 -5.14
C GLY A 26 -15.25 -9.47 -4.25
N TYR A 27 -15.93 -10.00 -3.24
CA TYR A 27 -16.65 -9.19 -2.26
C TYR A 27 -15.70 -8.24 -1.51
N GLN A 28 -14.56 -8.74 -1.02
CA GLN A 28 -13.56 -7.92 -0.34
C GLN A 28 -13.01 -6.79 -1.24
N THR A 29 -12.70 -7.09 -2.49
CA THR A 29 -12.15 -6.10 -3.44
C THR A 29 -13.18 -5.04 -3.82
N PHE A 30 -14.38 -5.45 -4.26
CA PHE A 30 -15.34 -4.52 -4.87
C PHE A 30 -16.31 -3.89 -3.88
N VAL A 31 -16.59 -4.53 -2.74
CA VAL A 31 -17.53 -4.01 -1.74
C VAL A 31 -16.80 -3.34 -0.58
N LEU A 32 -15.69 -3.93 -0.13
CA LEU A 32 -14.92 -3.40 1.00
C LEU A 32 -13.74 -2.52 0.55
N GLY A 33 -13.54 -2.32 -0.75
CA GLY A 33 -12.50 -1.45 -1.29
C GLY A 33 -11.07 -1.95 -1.07
N MET A 34 -10.89 -3.23 -0.72
CA MET A 34 -9.57 -3.84 -0.52
C MET A 34 -8.91 -4.27 -1.84
N GLY A 35 -9.14 -3.49 -2.89
CA GLY A 35 -8.47 -3.68 -4.17
C GLY A 35 -7.01 -3.21 -4.14
N PRO A 36 -6.19 -3.64 -5.11
CA PRO A 36 -4.83 -3.12 -5.23
C PRO A 36 -4.85 -1.61 -5.52
N PRO A 37 -3.97 -0.81 -4.88
CA PRO A 37 -3.97 0.66 -4.86
C PRO A 37 -3.55 1.36 -6.17
N SER A 38 -3.51 0.65 -7.30
CA SER A 38 -2.95 1.14 -8.56
C SER A 38 -4.00 1.92 -9.37
N GLU A 39 -4.00 3.24 -9.27
CA GLU A 39 -4.89 4.14 -10.04
C GLU A 39 -4.44 4.38 -11.50
N MET A 40 -3.42 3.64 -11.98
CA MET A 40 -2.85 3.76 -13.33
C MET A 40 -2.33 5.17 -13.69
N GLU A 41 -2.23 6.06 -12.71
CA GLU A 41 -1.63 7.38 -12.87
C GLU A 41 -0.11 7.25 -13.06
N THR A 42 0.40 8.02 -14.01
CA THR A 42 1.80 8.00 -14.42
C THR A 42 2.44 9.35 -14.21
N ILE A 43 3.73 9.35 -13.89
CA ILE A 43 4.56 10.54 -13.67
C ILE A 43 5.91 10.35 -14.36
N ASP A 44 6.63 11.42 -14.67
CA ASP A 44 8.03 11.32 -15.12
C ASP A 44 8.93 11.08 -13.90
N PRO A 45 9.57 9.90 -13.74
CA PRO A 45 10.40 9.60 -12.58
C PRO A 45 11.62 10.53 -12.46
N GLN A 46 12.05 11.18 -13.55
CA GLN A 46 13.20 12.09 -13.52
C GLN A 46 12.83 13.51 -13.07
N ARG A 47 11.53 13.82 -12.97
CA ARG A 47 11.01 15.17 -12.64
C ARG A 47 10.03 15.15 -11.48
N VAL A 48 10.12 14.15 -10.62
CA VAL A 48 9.25 13.99 -9.43
C VAL A 48 9.30 15.25 -8.56
N ASP A 49 10.50 15.76 -8.26
CA ASP A 49 10.69 16.94 -7.40
C ASP A 49 10.17 18.26 -8.04
N GLU A 50 9.78 18.23 -9.32
CA GLU A 50 9.22 19.38 -10.05
C GLU A 50 7.71 19.22 -10.33
N THR A 51 7.12 18.09 -9.95
CA THR A 51 5.77 17.70 -10.35
C THR A 51 4.85 17.62 -9.15
N ALA A 52 3.80 18.45 -9.12
CA ALA A 52 2.78 18.39 -8.08
C ALA A 52 2.09 17.01 -8.03
N PRO A 53 1.82 16.47 -6.83
CA PRO A 53 2.05 17.08 -5.51
C PRO A 53 3.45 16.81 -4.91
N PHE A 54 4.33 16.11 -5.63
CA PHE A 54 5.61 15.61 -5.10
C PHE A 54 6.74 16.65 -5.06
N ASP A 55 6.50 17.86 -5.57
CA ASP A 55 7.35 19.04 -5.38
C ASP A 55 7.31 19.55 -3.93
N GLU A 56 6.25 19.25 -3.19
CA GLU A 56 6.12 19.52 -1.75
C GLU A 56 5.70 18.24 -0.99
N PRO A 57 6.61 17.29 -0.70
CA PRO A 57 6.30 16.13 0.12
C PRO A 57 6.03 16.52 1.57
N GLY A 58 5.03 15.91 2.20
CA GLY A 58 4.62 16.28 3.55
C GLY A 58 3.34 15.60 4.03
N VAL A 59 2.92 16.00 5.24
CA VAL A 59 1.67 15.57 5.86
C VAL A 59 0.72 16.77 5.87
N TYR A 60 -0.42 16.62 5.20
CA TYR A 60 -1.41 17.67 4.99
C TYR A 60 -2.73 17.27 5.63
N GLN A 61 -3.31 18.15 6.44
CA GLN A 61 -4.65 17.94 6.97
C GLN A 61 -5.68 18.39 5.93
N ILE A 62 -6.52 17.47 5.48
CA ILE A 62 -7.55 17.72 4.44
C ILE A 62 -8.98 17.67 4.99
N GLY A 63 -9.14 17.19 6.24
CA GLY A 63 -10.41 17.16 6.96
C GLY A 63 -10.23 17.08 8.48
N GLU A 64 -11.32 16.88 9.22
CA GLU A 64 -11.29 16.89 10.70
C GLU A 64 -10.41 15.75 11.26
N ASN A 65 -10.54 14.53 10.72
CA ASN A 65 -9.71 13.36 11.03
C ASN A 65 -9.20 12.71 9.73
N GLU A 66 -8.88 13.53 8.74
CA GLU A 66 -8.50 13.09 7.39
C GLU A 66 -7.25 13.83 6.95
N TYR A 67 -6.23 13.05 6.54
CA TYR A 67 -4.90 13.54 6.23
C TYR A 67 -4.44 12.96 4.90
N GLU A 68 -3.74 13.76 4.11
CA GLU A 68 -2.99 13.31 2.95
C GLU A 68 -1.50 13.32 3.28
N VAL A 69 -0.83 12.20 3.03
CA VAL A 69 0.62 12.08 3.12
C VAL A 69 1.15 11.96 1.70
N VAL A 70 1.75 13.04 1.21
CA VAL A 70 2.45 13.04 -0.07
C VAL A 70 3.88 12.62 0.20
N MET A 71 4.30 11.51 -0.40
CA MET A 71 5.58 10.90 -0.09
C MET A 71 6.38 10.52 -1.34
N THR A 72 7.67 10.83 -1.32
CA THR A 72 8.64 10.36 -2.30
C THR A 72 9.57 9.32 -1.69
N LEU A 73 9.90 8.31 -2.49
CA LEU A 73 10.79 7.23 -2.10
C LEU A 73 12.05 7.27 -2.95
N GLU A 74 13.18 7.06 -2.30
CA GLU A 74 14.48 6.92 -2.93
C GLU A 74 15.36 6.00 -2.08
N ILE A 75 16.45 5.51 -2.65
CA ILE A 75 17.46 4.70 -1.97
C ILE A 75 18.14 5.55 -0.89
N PHE A 76 17.98 5.32 0.43
CA PHE A 76 17.20 4.31 1.16
C PHE A 76 16.27 4.98 2.20
N SER A 77 15.43 5.92 1.75
CA SER A 77 14.63 6.80 2.59
C SER A 77 13.19 6.97 2.11
N PHE A 78 12.31 7.21 3.07
CA PHE A 78 10.98 7.75 2.87
C PHE A 78 11.03 9.26 3.13
N ASN A 79 10.40 10.06 2.28
CA ASN A 79 10.28 11.51 2.47
C ASN A 79 8.81 11.93 2.37
N PRO A 80 8.15 12.42 3.44
CA PRO A 80 8.74 12.74 4.74
C PRO A 80 9.20 11.51 5.52
N GLY A 81 10.30 11.68 6.25
CA GLY A 81 10.90 10.62 7.07
C GLY A 81 10.32 10.51 8.48
N GLU A 82 9.40 11.39 8.85
CA GLU A 82 8.66 11.37 10.12
C GLU A 82 7.20 11.75 9.83
N ILE A 83 6.25 10.94 10.31
CA ILE A 83 4.81 11.19 10.13
C ILE A 83 4.16 11.21 11.50
N GLU A 84 3.47 12.30 11.82
CA GLU A 84 2.68 12.42 13.04
C GLU A 84 1.22 12.70 12.71
N ILE A 85 0.31 11.92 13.30
CA ILE A 85 -1.14 12.04 13.09
C ILE A 85 -1.90 11.72 14.38
N PRO A 86 -3.13 12.24 14.59
CA PRO A 86 -3.98 11.82 15.71
C PRO A 86 -4.54 10.40 15.53
N ALA A 87 -4.83 9.73 16.62
CA ALA A 87 -5.60 8.49 16.64
C ALA A 87 -7.02 8.71 16.08
N GLY A 88 -7.52 7.73 15.33
CA GLY A 88 -8.77 7.82 14.59
C GLY A 88 -8.63 8.44 13.19
N SER A 89 -7.43 8.92 12.81
CA SER A 89 -7.20 9.53 11.51
C SER A 89 -7.28 8.53 10.37
N THR A 90 -7.96 8.92 9.30
CA THR A 90 -7.86 8.27 7.98
C THR A 90 -6.80 8.99 7.16
N VAL A 91 -5.81 8.23 6.71
CA VAL A 91 -4.65 8.77 5.99
C VAL A 91 -4.62 8.23 4.58
N HIS A 92 -4.57 9.15 3.63
CA HIS A 92 -4.40 8.88 2.21
C HIS A 92 -2.93 9.08 1.85
N PHE A 93 -2.24 8.00 1.53
CA PHE A 93 -0.85 8.06 1.10
C PHE A 93 -0.81 8.19 -0.42
N THR A 94 -0.27 9.30 -0.91
CA THR A 94 0.02 9.54 -2.33
C THR A 94 1.53 9.43 -2.52
N MET A 95 1.98 8.36 -3.17
CA MET A 95 3.39 7.94 -3.16
C MET A 95 3.95 7.75 -4.57
N THR A 96 5.21 8.10 -4.77
CA THR A 96 5.97 7.71 -5.97
C THR A 96 7.43 7.44 -5.65
N SER A 97 8.12 6.76 -6.56
CA SER A 97 9.55 6.49 -6.44
C SER A 97 10.34 7.31 -7.46
N LYS A 98 11.49 7.83 -7.01
CA LYS A 98 12.43 8.62 -7.81
C LYS A 98 13.48 7.76 -8.53
N ASP A 99 13.63 6.49 -8.14
CA ASP A 99 14.74 5.66 -8.62
C ASP A 99 14.36 4.22 -9.01
N VAL A 100 14.10 3.35 -8.03
CA VAL A 100 13.81 1.92 -8.19
C VAL A 100 12.48 1.56 -7.54
N THR A 101 12.02 0.34 -7.74
CA THR A 101 10.83 -0.14 -7.02
C THR A 101 11.14 -0.24 -5.52
N HIS A 102 10.27 0.32 -4.70
CA HIS A 102 10.28 0.17 -3.26
C HIS A 102 8.99 -0.46 -2.76
N GLY A 103 9.05 -1.00 -1.55
CA GLY A 103 7.88 -1.44 -0.81
C GLY A 103 7.48 -0.39 0.21
N VAL A 104 6.19 -0.30 0.48
CA VAL A 104 5.65 0.45 1.64
C VAL A 104 4.74 -0.49 2.39
N GLN A 105 5.21 -0.96 3.55
CA GLN A 105 4.43 -1.79 4.45
C GLN A 105 4.40 -1.15 5.83
N VAL A 106 3.22 -1.06 6.42
CA VAL A 106 3.05 -0.64 7.81
C VAL A 106 2.71 -1.84 8.66
N ALA A 107 3.63 -2.21 9.57
CA ALA A 107 3.50 -3.37 10.43
C ALA A 107 2.23 -3.28 11.31
N GLY A 108 1.53 -4.40 11.47
CA GLY A 108 0.28 -4.46 12.24
C GLY A 108 -0.96 -3.93 11.49
N THR A 109 -0.83 -3.54 10.22
CA THR A 109 -1.95 -3.11 9.38
C THR A 109 -2.01 -3.93 8.08
N ASN A 110 -3.05 -3.70 7.27
CA ASN A 110 -3.14 -4.25 5.90
C ASN A 110 -2.50 -3.33 4.85
N MET A 111 -1.93 -2.19 5.25
CA MET A 111 -1.27 -1.27 4.33
C MET A 111 0.02 -1.91 3.81
N ASN A 112 -0.03 -2.31 2.54
CA ASN A 112 1.08 -2.90 1.81
C ASN A 112 0.95 -2.53 0.32
N ALA A 113 1.93 -1.78 -0.20
CA ALA A 113 1.94 -1.34 -1.58
C ALA A 113 3.35 -1.41 -2.17
N MET A 114 3.43 -1.74 -3.45
CA MET A 114 4.63 -1.57 -4.26
C MET A 114 4.61 -0.17 -4.87
N VAL A 115 5.69 0.59 -4.73
CA VAL A 115 5.87 1.94 -5.27
C VAL A 115 6.90 1.90 -6.38
N MET A 116 6.42 2.04 -7.63
CA MET A 116 7.25 1.92 -8.82
C MET A 116 7.60 3.30 -9.40
N PRO A 117 8.84 3.48 -9.91
CA PRO A 117 9.19 4.68 -10.66
C PRO A 117 8.26 4.86 -11.86
N GLY A 118 7.80 6.11 -12.06
CA GLY A 118 6.93 6.48 -13.16
C GLY A 118 5.44 6.23 -12.93
N HIS A 119 5.06 5.74 -11.75
CA HIS A 119 3.67 5.55 -11.34
C HIS A 119 3.38 6.25 -10.01
N VAL A 120 2.15 6.71 -9.88
CA VAL A 120 1.62 7.24 -8.61
C VAL A 120 0.77 6.18 -7.94
N GLN A 121 1.10 5.88 -6.69
CA GLN A 121 0.43 4.88 -5.89
C GLN A 121 -0.37 5.54 -4.78
N ARG A 122 -1.64 5.16 -4.66
CA ARG A 122 -2.55 5.71 -3.63
C ARG A 122 -3.12 4.63 -2.75
N ILE A 123 -2.80 4.66 -1.47
CA ILE A 123 -3.36 3.70 -0.49
C ILE A 123 -3.92 4.46 0.72
N THR A 124 -5.05 3.99 1.23
CA THR A 124 -5.71 4.60 2.40
C THR A 124 -5.63 3.66 3.59
N GLN A 125 -5.28 4.19 4.76
CA GLN A 125 -5.23 3.46 6.02
C GLN A 125 -5.80 4.31 7.15
N THR A 126 -6.71 3.74 7.94
CA THR A 126 -7.21 4.36 9.17
C THR A 126 -6.42 3.85 10.38
N PHE A 127 -5.80 4.75 11.12
CA PHE A 127 -5.02 4.43 12.33
C PHE A 127 -5.90 4.64 13.56
N ARG A 128 -6.46 3.56 14.10
CA ARG A 128 -7.47 3.64 15.19
C ARG A 128 -6.86 3.73 16.58
N GLU A 129 -5.68 3.16 16.78
CA GLU A 129 -5.06 3.04 18.09
C GLU A 129 -3.82 3.95 18.15
N PRO A 130 -3.60 4.68 19.26
CA PRO A 130 -2.39 5.46 19.43
C PRO A 130 -1.18 4.53 19.60
N GLY A 131 -0.02 4.98 19.13
CA GLY A 131 1.23 4.23 19.19
C GLY A 131 2.18 4.54 18.05
N GLU A 132 3.30 3.83 18.04
CA GLU A 132 4.29 3.89 16.99
C GLU A 132 4.08 2.73 16.01
N TYR A 133 3.88 3.05 14.74
CA TYR A 133 3.72 2.09 13.67
C TYR A 133 4.97 2.08 12.79
N LEU A 134 5.65 0.94 12.74
CA LEU A 134 6.81 0.75 11.87
C LEU A 134 6.35 0.71 10.41
N MET A 135 6.82 1.66 9.61
CA MET A 135 6.77 1.63 8.16
C MET A 135 8.13 1.14 7.62
N LEU A 136 8.12 0.14 6.75
CA LEU A 136 9.35 -0.47 6.22
C LEU A 136 9.25 -0.71 4.72
N CYS A 137 10.41 -0.78 4.08
CA CYS A 137 10.54 -1.25 2.70
C CYS A 137 10.60 -2.77 2.66
N ASN A 138 9.63 -3.41 2.00
CA ASN A 138 9.54 -4.87 1.86
C ASN A 138 9.83 -5.37 0.43
N GLU A 139 10.26 -4.49 -0.47
CA GLU A 139 10.70 -4.83 -1.83
C GLU A 139 12.19 -4.49 -1.97
N TYR A 140 12.99 -5.41 -2.50
CA TYR A 140 14.44 -5.25 -2.53
C TYR A 140 14.85 -4.06 -3.42
N CYS A 141 15.40 -3.02 -2.79
CA CYS A 141 15.77 -1.76 -3.47
C CYS A 141 17.29 -1.48 -3.51
N GLY A 142 18.13 -2.37 -2.96
CA GLY A 142 19.60 -2.25 -3.00
C GLY A 142 20.29 -2.66 -1.70
N THR A 143 21.59 -2.35 -1.59
CA THR A 143 22.47 -2.83 -0.49
C THR A 143 22.13 -2.31 0.91
N GLY A 144 21.37 -1.21 1.00
CA GLY A 144 20.87 -0.62 2.23
C GLY A 144 19.40 -0.92 2.51
N HIS A 145 18.77 -1.81 1.72
CA HIS A 145 17.35 -2.15 1.81
C HIS A 145 16.90 -2.47 3.24
N GLN A 146 17.69 -3.24 3.99
CA GLN A 146 17.40 -3.61 5.38
C GLN A 146 17.34 -2.43 6.38
N PHE A 147 17.86 -1.26 6.01
CA PHE A 147 17.85 -0.06 6.83
C PHE A 147 16.73 0.92 6.44
N MET A 148 16.00 0.66 5.36
CA MET A 148 14.95 1.54 4.86
C MET A 148 13.66 1.34 5.66
N ALA A 149 13.52 2.12 6.72
CA ALA A 149 12.37 2.13 7.62
C ALA A 149 12.14 3.53 8.21
N THR A 150 10.90 3.80 8.61
CA THR A 150 10.50 4.99 9.38
C THR A 150 9.37 4.61 10.34
N THR A 151 8.99 5.53 11.23
CA THR A 151 7.90 5.37 12.19
C THR A 151 6.81 6.39 11.89
N ILE A 152 5.56 5.91 11.86
CA ILE A 152 4.37 6.75 11.96
C ILE A 152 3.98 6.83 13.43
N THR A 153 3.95 8.04 13.97
CA THR A 153 3.52 8.32 15.36
C THR A 153 2.05 8.69 15.37
N VAL A 154 1.23 7.86 16.02
CA VAL A 154 -0.20 8.08 16.19
C VAL A 154 -0.48 8.52 17.62
N LYS A 155 -0.98 9.75 17.80
CA LYS A 155 -1.17 10.41 19.11
C LYS A 155 -2.58 10.26 19.66
#